data_AF-A0A933WTA4-F1
#
_entry.id   AF-A0A933WTA4-F1
#
_cell.length_a   1.000
_cell.length_b   1.000
_cell.length_c   1.000
_cell.angle_alpha   90.00
_cell.angle_beta   90.00
_cell.angle_gamma   90.00
#
_symmetry.space_group_name_H-M   'P 1'
#
loop_
_entity.id
_entity.type
_entity.pdbx_description
1 polymer ?
#
loop_
_entity_poly.entity_id
_entity_poly.type
_entity_poly.pdbx_seq_one_letter_code
_entity_poly.pdbx_strand_id
1 'polypeptide(L)'
;MTNLYNISGRKRSHLFLKAVILLVINYGIEFFTIGSFLVFMFKGDIILSITIGLPAAVGILLQPWFIVFWMLPRGISIVITPAIVTYLTFQIYDKVVSETWFNRIENFLLRFKSVKGAIVIVAGLFAATVVCYMRYIDFPSLNKDIPRVINSVAEKHKLKFEQKKIYVISEFIDSECLWCAKVSGEQLEIIVRELKLSGVESIQGVPAAFYDMQPYWWKPSRGFFSVLAYTTDYFPLKTRGQDGLHVMITYDTKSGLLYAWIKDNF
;
A
#
# COMPACT_ATOMS: atom_id res chain seq x y z
N MET A 1 -14.52 -11.19 -62.01
CA MET A 1 -14.51 -10.27 -60.84
C MET A 1 -15.16 -10.86 -59.58
N THR A 2 -15.48 -12.17 -59.53
CA THR A 2 -16.21 -12.80 -58.41
C THR A 2 -15.33 -13.28 -57.23
N ASN A 3 -14.00 -13.26 -57.36
CA ASN A 3 -13.08 -13.80 -56.32
C ASN A 3 -12.64 -12.79 -55.25
N LEU A 4 -12.76 -11.47 -55.49
CA LEU A 4 -12.33 -10.45 -54.52
C LEU A 4 -13.34 -10.26 -53.37
N TYR A 5 -14.62 -10.56 -53.59
CA TYR A 5 -15.65 -10.44 -52.54
C TYR A 5 -15.52 -11.51 -51.45
N ASN A 6 -15.08 -12.72 -51.80
CA ASN A 6 -15.02 -13.87 -50.89
C ASN A 6 -13.86 -13.80 -49.88
N ILE A 7 -12.76 -13.12 -50.25
CA ILE A 7 -11.61 -12.92 -49.35
C ILE A 7 -11.96 -11.92 -48.23
N SER A 8 -12.84 -10.96 -48.48
CA SER A 8 -13.26 -9.98 -47.46
C SER A 8 -14.11 -10.60 -46.35
N GLY A 9 -14.94 -11.61 -46.68
CA GLY A 9 -15.82 -12.28 -45.73
C GLY A 9 -15.06 -13.11 -44.70
N ARG A 10 -14.05 -13.88 -45.14
CA ARG A 10 -13.24 -14.74 -44.25
C ARG A 10 -12.35 -13.94 -43.30
N LYS A 11 -11.86 -12.78 -43.74
CA LYS A 11 -11.11 -11.85 -42.87
C LYS A 11 -12.00 -11.17 -41.83
N ARG A 12 -13.21 -10.74 -42.23
CA ARG A 12 -14.18 -10.14 -41.30
C ARG A 12 -14.62 -11.11 -40.21
N SER A 13 -14.88 -12.38 -40.53
CA SER A 13 -15.27 -13.38 -39.53
C SER A 13 -14.14 -13.63 -38.51
N HIS A 14 -12.89 -13.62 -38.94
CA HIS A 14 -11.73 -13.79 -38.05
C HIS A 14 -11.50 -12.57 -37.13
N LEU A 15 -11.72 -11.36 -37.63
CA LEU A 15 -11.65 -10.13 -36.82
C LEU A 15 -12.79 -10.08 -35.79
N PHE A 16 -14.00 -10.44 -36.21
CA PHE A 16 -15.16 -10.54 -35.32
C PHE A 16 -14.91 -11.55 -34.20
N LEU A 17 -14.41 -12.75 -34.52
CA LEU A 17 -14.10 -13.77 -33.53
C LEU A 17 -13.03 -13.28 -32.53
N LYS A 18 -11.96 -12.61 -32.99
CA LYS A 18 -10.94 -12.02 -32.11
C LYS A 18 -11.54 -10.96 -31.17
N ALA A 19 -12.42 -10.10 -31.69
CA ALA A 19 -13.09 -9.09 -30.88
C ALA A 19 -13.96 -9.74 -29.80
N VAL A 20 -14.75 -10.76 -30.16
CA VAL A 20 -15.56 -11.54 -29.20
C VAL A 20 -14.68 -12.19 -28.13
N ILE A 21 -13.56 -12.81 -28.49
CA ILE A 21 -12.62 -13.42 -27.53
C ILE A 21 -12.07 -12.40 -26.55
N LEU A 22 -11.61 -11.23 -27.05
CA LEU A 22 -11.11 -10.16 -26.18
C LEU A 22 -12.19 -9.65 -25.22
N LEU A 23 -13.42 -9.53 -25.70
CA LEU A 23 -14.56 -9.07 -24.93
C LEU A 23 -14.92 -10.08 -23.82
N VAL A 24 -14.89 -11.38 -24.14
CA VAL A 24 -15.04 -12.47 -23.15
C VAL A 24 -13.93 -12.44 -22.10
N ILE A 25 -12.67 -12.23 -22.50
CA ILE A 25 -11.55 -12.12 -21.56
C ILE A 25 -11.74 -10.93 -20.62
N ASN A 26 -12.13 -9.76 -21.14
CA ASN A 26 -12.38 -8.57 -20.33
C ASN A 26 -13.53 -8.78 -19.33
N TYR A 27 -14.66 -9.36 -19.77
CA TYR A 27 -15.75 -9.71 -18.84
C TYR A 27 -15.33 -10.74 -17.80
N GLY A 28 -14.49 -11.71 -18.17
CA GLY A 28 -13.91 -12.65 -17.22
C GLY A 28 -13.08 -11.96 -16.14
N ILE A 29 -12.18 -11.05 -16.54
CA ILE A 29 -11.36 -10.25 -15.62
C ILE A 29 -12.24 -9.43 -14.68
N GLU A 30 -13.27 -8.76 -15.20
CA GLU A 30 -14.22 -7.96 -14.41
C GLU A 30 -14.98 -8.84 -13.41
N PHE A 31 -15.49 -9.99 -13.85
CA PHE A 31 -16.17 -10.97 -13.00
C PHE A 31 -15.29 -11.44 -11.84
N PHE A 32 -14.03 -11.81 -12.12
CA PHE A 32 -13.08 -12.23 -11.07
C PHE A 32 -12.73 -11.06 -10.13
N THR A 33 -12.62 -9.83 -10.64
CA THR A 33 -12.38 -8.63 -9.82
C THR A 33 -13.54 -8.38 -8.85
N ILE A 34 -14.77 -8.38 -9.36
CA ILE A 34 -15.98 -8.18 -8.55
C ILE A 34 -16.13 -9.32 -7.54
N GLY A 35 -15.93 -10.56 -7.96
CA GLY A 35 -15.98 -11.73 -7.07
C GLY A 35 -14.97 -11.64 -5.93
N SER A 36 -13.72 -11.27 -6.23
CA SER A 36 -12.67 -11.05 -5.24
C SER A 36 -13.06 -9.96 -4.22
N PHE A 37 -13.60 -8.84 -4.71
CA PHE A 37 -14.07 -7.74 -3.86
C PHE A 37 -15.23 -8.14 -2.96
N LEU A 38 -16.23 -8.85 -3.49
CA LEU A 38 -17.38 -9.34 -2.71
C LEU A 38 -16.95 -10.33 -1.63
N VAL A 39 -16.02 -11.24 -1.93
CA VAL A 39 -15.48 -12.18 -0.93
C VAL A 39 -14.75 -11.44 0.19
N PHE A 40 -13.93 -10.44 -0.16
CA PHE A 40 -13.27 -9.61 0.84
C PHE A 40 -14.27 -8.88 1.74
N MET A 41 -15.27 -8.22 1.13
CA MET A 41 -16.27 -7.42 1.85
C MET A 41 -17.18 -8.26 2.76
N PHE A 42 -17.70 -9.39 2.27
CA PHE A 42 -18.71 -10.16 2.99
C PHE A 42 -18.17 -11.28 3.86
N LYS A 43 -17.00 -11.84 3.52
CA LYS A 43 -16.40 -12.95 4.29
C LYS A 43 -15.19 -12.54 5.12
N GLY A 44 -14.56 -11.39 4.83
CA GLY A 44 -13.32 -10.99 5.47
C GLY A 44 -12.13 -11.93 5.20
N ASP A 45 -12.29 -12.88 4.28
CA ASP A 45 -11.27 -13.87 3.93
C ASP A 45 -10.36 -13.31 2.84
N ILE A 46 -9.22 -12.80 3.30
CA ILE A 46 -8.21 -12.17 2.46
C ILE A 46 -7.57 -13.19 1.50
N ILE A 47 -7.33 -14.43 1.94
CA ILE A 47 -6.63 -15.43 1.14
C ILE A 47 -7.51 -15.87 -0.03
N LEU A 48 -8.79 -16.14 0.25
CA LEU A 48 -9.74 -16.53 -0.78
C LEU A 48 -9.99 -15.37 -1.77
N SER A 49 -10.10 -14.14 -1.26
CA SER A 49 -10.24 -12.94 -2.10
C SER A 49 -9.05 -12.77 -3.05
N ILE A 50 -7.80 -12.89 -2.55
CA ILE A 50 -6.60 -12.80 -3.38
C ILE A 50 -6.56 -13.91 -4.43
N THR A 51 -6.92 -15.14 -4.04
CA THR A 51 -6.91 -16.30 -4.95
C THR A 51 -7.85 -16.08 -6.15
N ILE A 52 -9.04 -15.51 -5.89
CA ILE A 52 -10.01 -15.17 -6.93
C ILE A 52 -9.56 -13.94 -7.74
N GLY A 53 -8.89 -12.99 -7.09
CA GLY A 53 -8.41 -11.75 -7.70
C GLY A 53 -7.14 -11.90 -8.53
N LEU A 54 -6.32 -12.94 -8.30
CA LEU A 54 -5.03 -13.12 -8.97
C LEU A 54 -5.14 -13.25 -10.50
N PRO A 55 -6.07 -14.05 -11.07
CA PRO A 55 -6.30 -14.09 -12.51
C PRO A 55 -6.72 -12.73 -13.08
N ALA A 56 -7.56 -11.99 -12.35
CA ALA A 56 -7.98 -10.65 -12.75
C ALA A 56 -6.82 -9.65 -12.71
N ALA A 57 -5.98 -9.69 -11.68
CA ALA A 57 -4.82 -8.82 -11.55
C ALA A 57 -3.84 -9.02 -12.71
N VAL A 58 -3.56 -10.27 -13.10
CA VAL A 58 -2.74 -10.57 -14.29
C VAL A 58 -3.40 -10.01 -15.54
N GLY A 59 -4.70 -10.20 -15.70
CA GLY A 59 -5.46 -9.64 -16.83
C GLY A 59 -5.40 -8.12 -16.89
N ILE A 60 -5.59 -7.43 -15.77
CA ILE A 60 -5.52 -5.96 -15.63
C ILE A 60 -4.11 -5.45 -15.95
N LEU A 61 -3.07 -6.11 -15.43
CA LEU A 61 -1.67 -5.72 -15.69
C LEU A 61 -1.27 -5.87 -17.16
N LEU A 62 -1.87 -6.82 -17.87
CA LEU A 62 -1.66 -7.03 -19.29
C LEU A 62 -2.51 -6.08 -20.18
N GLN A 63 -3.46 -5.34 -19.59
CA GLN A 63 -4.23 -4.36 -20.33
C GLN A 63 -3.39 -3.11 -20.61
N PRO A 64 -3.30 -2.65 -21.87
CA PRO A 64 -2.43 -1.55 -22.27
C PRO A 64 -2.77 -0.20 -21.60
N TRP A 65 -3.98 -0.04 -21.06
CA TRP A 65 -4.41 1.17 -20.37
C TRP A 65 -4.04 1.21 -18.88
N PHE A 66 -3.55 0.12 -18.28
CA PHE A 66 -3.10 0.12 -16.88
C PHE A 66 -2.04 1.19 -16.61
N ILE A 67 -1.17 1.46 -17.58
CA ILE A 67 -0.16 2.53 -17.52
C ILE A 67 -0.82 3.92 -17.44
N VAL A 68 -1.93 4.14 -18.16
CA VAL A 68 -2.68 5.40 -18.16
C VAL A 68 -3.31 5.65 -16.79
N PHE A 69 -3.85 4.61 -16.14
CA PHE A 69 -4.33 4.70 -14.76
C PHE A 69 -3.25 5.17 -13.78
N TRP A 70 -2.02 4.71 -13.98
CA TRP A 70 -0.88 5.02 -13.11
C TRP A 70 -0.34 6.44 -13.28
N MET A 71 -0.54 7.03 -14.46
CA MET A 71 -0.08 8.38 -14.79
C MET A 71 -1.08 9.49 -14.42
N LEU A 72 -2.32 9.15 -14.07
CA LEU A 72 -3.34 10.15 -13.71
C LEU A 72 -3.20 10.61 -12.24
N PRO A 73 -3.34 11.92 -11.94
CA PRO A 73 -3.33 12.43 -10.56
C PRO A 73 -4.41 11.76 -9.70
N ARG A 74 -4.03 11.34 -8.48
CA ARG A 74 -4.87 10.54 -7.55
C ARG A 74 -6.26 11.10 -7.23
N GLY A 75 -6.51 12.40 -7.42
CA GLY A 75 -7.80 13.04 -7.15
C GLY A 75 -8.77 13.09 -8.34
N ILE A 76 -8.28 12.94 -9.57
CA ILE A 76 -9.08 13.06 -10.82
C ILE A 76 -9.37 11.66 -11.41
N SER A 77 -8.56 10.67 -11.01
CA SER A 77 -8.47 9.34 -11.61
C SER A 77 -9.61 8.37 -11.29
N ILE A 78 -10.61 8.74 -10.50
CA ILE A 78 -11.74 7.82 -10.20
C ILE A 78 -12.95 8.14 -11.08
N VAL A 79 -13.24 9.43 -11.28
CA VAL A 79 -14.47 9.87 -11.97
C VAL A 79 -14.31 9.86 -13.48
N ILE A 80 -13.18 10.35 -14.00
CA ILE A 80 -13.00 10.54 -15.45
C ILE A 80 -12.39 9.30 -16.11
N THR A 81 -11.79 8.41 -15.32
CA THR A 81 -11.00 7.31 -15.86
C THR A 81 -11.80 6.25 -16.60
N PRO A 82 -13.03 5.86 -16.18
CA PRO A 82 -13.86 4.99 -17.01
C PRO A 82 -14.08 5.59 -18.41
N ALA A 83 -14.38 6.89 -18.51
CA ALA A 83 -14.60 7.57 -19.78
C ALA A 83 -13.31 7.66 -20.63
N ILE A 84 -12.17 7.98 -20.01
CA ILE A 84 -10.87 8.03 -20.70
C ILE A 84 -10.47 6.63 -21.18
N VAL A 85 -10.66 5.60 -20.36
CA VAL A 85 -10.34 4.21 -20.70
C VAL A 85 -11.25 3.72 -21.80
N THR A 86 -12.56 3.98 -21.74
CA THR A 86 -13.48 3.63 -22.82
C THR A 86 -13.10 4.35 -24.12
N TYR A 87 -12.81 5.65 -24.08
CA TYR A 87 -12.39 6.41 -25.27
C TYR A 87 -11.08 5.91 -25.86
N LEU A 88 -10.05 5.71 -25.03
CA LEU A 88 -8.76 5.17 -25.45
C LEU A 88 -8.90 3.73 -25.96
N THR A 89 -9.75 2.92 -25.33
CA THR A 89 -10.05 1.57 -25.77
C THR A 89 -10.69 1.61 -27.14
N PHE A 90 -11.69 2.45 -27.39
CA PHE A 90 -12.26 2.62 -28.73
C PHE A 90 -11.21 3.06 -29.76
N GLN A 91 -10.39 4.07 -29.45
CA GLN A 91 -9.34 4.56 -30.35
C GLN A 91 -8.27 3.50 -30.64
N ILE A 92 -7.87 2.73 -29.63
CA ILE A 92 -6.92 1.63 -29.77
C ILE A 92 -7.56 0.48 -30.53
N TYR A 93 -8.81 0.10 -30.25
CA TYR A 93 -9.51 -0.94 -31.00
C TYR A 93 -9.65 -0.55 -32.46
N ASP A 94 -10.01 0.69 -32.77
CA ASP A 94 -10.12 1.19 -34.14
C ASP A 94 -8.75 1.15 -34.87
N LYS A 95 -7.67 1.50 -34.16
CA LYS A 95 -6.29 1.38 -34.66
C LYS A 95 -5.76 -0.06 -34.72
N VAL A 96 -6.16 -0.95 -33.81
CA VAL A 96 -5.75 -2.37 -33.73
C VAL A 96 -6.51 -3.19 -34.77
N VAL A 97 -7.74 -2.80 -35.09
CA VAL A 97 -8.52 -3.34 -36.22
C VAL A 97 -7.90 -2.91 -37.55
N SER A 98 -7.14 -1.81 -37.60
CA SER A 98 -6.32 -1.50 -38.78
C SER A 98 -5.20 -2.56 -38.96
N GLU A 99 -5.10 -3.15 -40.16
CA GLU A 99 -4.21 -4.29 -40.46
C GLU A 99 -2.72 -4.04 -40.11
N THR A 100 -2.30 -2.77 -40.01
CA THR A 100 -0.89 -2.41 -39.79
C THR A 100 -0.44 -2.51 -38.33
N TRP A 101 -1.30 -2.21 -37.35
CA TRP A 101 -0.91 -2.25 -35.93
C TRP A 101 -0.93 -3.67 -35.38
N PHE A 102 -1.91 -4.48 -35.78
CA PHE A 102 -1.98 -5.89 -35.39
C PHE A 102 -0.71 -6.63 -35.81
N ASN A 103 -0.25 -6.42 -37.05
CA ASN A 103 1.00 -6.97 -37.55
C ASN A 103 2.23 -6.48 -36.75
N ARG A 104 2.21 -5.25 -36.21
CA ARG A 104 3.31 -4.75 -35.36
C ARG A 104 3.31 -5.38 -33.98
N ILE A 105 2.15 -5.54 -33.32
CA ILE A 105 2.06 -6.23 -32.03
C ILE A 105 2.38 -7.72 -32.20
N GLU A 106 1.86 -8.36 -33.23
CA GLU A 106 2.17 -9.75 -33.54
C GLU A 106 3.67 -9.92 -33.79
N ASN A 107 4.29 -9.07 -34.62
CA ASN A 107 5.74 -9.08 -34.81
C ASN A 107 6.53 -8.75 -33.53
N PHE A 108 6.01 -7.89 -32.66
CA PHE A 108 6.61 -7.60 -31.36
C PHE A 108 6.54 -8.82 -30.45
N LEU A 109 5.37 -9.43 -30.25
CA LEU A 109 5.16 -10.65 -29.47
C LEU A 109 5.93 -11.85 -30.04
N LEU A 110 6.04 -11.94 -31.36
CA LEU A 110 6.87 -12.94 -32.04
C LEU A 110 8.37 -12.74 -31.77
N ARG A 111 8.84 -11.51 -31.49
CA ARG A 111 10.22 -11.29 -30.99
C ARG A 111 10.42 -11.88 -29.58
N PHE A 112 9.35 -12.00 -28.79
CA PHE A 112 9.35 -12.65 -27.48
C PHE A 112 9.13 -14.17 -27.52
N LYS A 113 8.93 -14.78 -28.71
CA LYS A 113 9.01 -16.26 -28.84
C LYS A 113 10.39 -16.81 -28.52
N SER A 114 11.42 -15.98 -28.56
CA SER A 114 12.76 -16.38 -28.12
C SER A 114 12.77 -16.62 -26.60
N VAL A 115 13.51 -17.64 -26.16
CA VAL A 115 13.70 -17.97 -24.72
C VAL A 115 14.08 -16.72 -23.91
N LYS A 116 14.85 -15.80 -24.50
CA LYS A 116 15.26 -14.53 -23.88
C LYS A 116 14.08 -13.60 -23.56
N GLY A 117 13.07 -13.54 -24.43
CA GLY A 117 11.88 -12.72 -24.22
C GLY A 117 11.00 -13.22 -23.09
N ALA A 118 10.82 -14.55 -23.01
CA ALA A 118 10.11 -15.18 -21.90
C ALA A 118 10.81 -14.94 -20.56
N ILE A 119 12.14 -15.01 -20.51
CA ILE A 119 12.94 -14.73 -19.30
C ILE A 119 12.70 -13.30 -18.80
N VAL A 120 12.67 -12.30 -19.69
CA VAL A 120 12.44 -10.88 -19.28
C VAL A 120 11.06 -10.69 -18.66
N ILE A 121 10.02 -11.29 -19.24
CA ILE A 121 8.64 -11.18 -18.71
C ILE A 121 8.54 -11.86 -17.34
N VAL A 122 9.06 -13.08 -17.21
CA VAL A 122 9.05 -13.82 -15.95
C VAL A 122 9.85 -13.07 -14.87
N ALA A 123 11.03 -12.53 -15.22
CA ALA A 123 11.83 -11.73 -14.31
C ALA A 123 11.11 -10.44 -13.87
N GLY A 124 10.41 -9.77 -14.79
CA GLY A 124 9.61 -8.57 -14.49
C GLY A 124 8.44 -8.87 -13.55
N LEU A 125 7.70 -9.96 -13.80
CA LEU A 125 6.61 -10.41 -12.93
C LEU A 125 7.12 -10.85 -11.55
N PHE A 126 8.26 -11.54 -11.50
CA PHE A 126 8.92 -11.92 -10.25
C PHE A 126 9.34 -10.68 -9.45
N ALA A 127 10.01 -9.71 -10.09
CA ALA A 127 10.41 -8.46 -9.45
C ALA A 127 9.20 -7.67 -8.92
N ALA A 128 8.13 -7.56 -9.71
CA ALA A 128 6.89 -6.92 -9.26
C ALA A 128 6.26 -7.64 -8.06
N THR A 129 6.24 -8.99 -8.08
CA THR A 129 5.74 -9.81 -6.98
C THR A 129 6.58 -9.63 -5.72
N VAL A 130 7.91 -9.60 -5.84
CA VAL A 130 8.83 -9.33 -4.73
C VAL A 130 8.60 -7.93 -4.17
N VAL A 131 8.42 -6.89 -5.00
CA VAL A 131 8.11 -5.53 -4.53
C VAL A 131 6.76 -5.47 -3.81
N CYS A 132 5.73 -6.12 -4.34
CA CYS A 132 4.42 -6.23 -3.68
C CYS A 132 4.51 -7.02 -2.37
N TYR A 133 5.28 -8.10 -2.34
CA TYR A 133 5.51 -8.93 -1.16
C TYR A 133 6.32 -8.20 -0.10
N MET A 134 7.37 -7.47 -0.47
CA MET A 134 8.14 -6.61 0.43
C MET A 134 7.25 -5.53 1.03
N ARG A 135 6.42 -4.87 0.19
CA ARG A 135 5.40 -3.94 0.69
C ARG A 135 4.38 -4.60 1.59
N TYR A 136 4.04 -5.87 1.39
CA TYR A 136 3.13 -6.62 2.24
C TYR A 136 3.80 -7.14 3.53
N ILE A 137 5.09 -7.47 3.51
CA ILE A 137 5.87 -7.81 4.70
C ILE A 137 6.06 -6.56 5.57
N ASP A 138 6.35 -5.41 4.95
CA ASP A 138 6.37 -4.12 5.64
C ASP A 138 4.95 -3.71 6.10
N PHE A 139 3.91 -4.42 5.66
CA PHE A 139 2.51 -4.05 5.83
C PHE A 139 1.62 -5.30 5.94
N PRO A 140 1.64 -6.01 7.09
CA PRO A 140 1.72 -5.46 8.44
C PRO A 140 3.11 -5.53 9.06
N SER A 141 3.45 -4.54 9.89
CA SER A 141 4.62 -4.60 10.79
C SER A 141 4.63 -5.95 11.51
N LEU A 142 5.51 -6.85 11.09
CA LEU A 142 5.71 -8.11 11.79
C LEU A 142 6.21 -7.75 13.19
N ASN A 143 5.33 -7.91 14.18
CA ASN A 143 5.64 -7.92 15.61
C ASN A 143 7.01 -8.58 15.85
N LYS A 144 7.80 -8.14 16.84
CA LYS A 144 7.43 -8.34 18.25
C LYS A 144 8.14 -7.47 19.28
N ASP A 145 9.15 -6.69 18.91
CA ASP A 145 10.02 -6.13 19.94
C ASP A 145 9.58 -4.74 20.38
N ILE A 146 9.47 -4.60 21.70
CA ILE A 146 9.25 -3.32 22.37
C ILE A 146 10.52 -2.50 22.13
N PRO A 147 10.44 -1.20 21.79
CA PRO A 147 11.62 -0.35 21.67
C PRO A 147 12.50 -0.50 22.92
N ARG A 148 13.82 -0.62 22.76
CA ARG A 148 14.75 -0.98 23.85
C ARG A 148 14.52 -0.16 25.13
N VAL A 149 14.31 1.15 24.96
CA VAL A 149 13.99 2.09 26.04
C VAL A 149 12.70 1.69 26.78
N ILE A 150 11.62 1.43 26.05
CA ILE A 150 10.34 0.99 26.63
C ILE A 150 10.48 -0.43 27.22
N ASN A 151 11.28 -1.31 26.62
CA ASN A 151 11.50 -2.66 27.13
C ASN A 151 12.20 -2.63 28.49
N SER A 152 13.19 -1.75 28.67
CA SER A 152 13.87 -1.58 29.95
C SER A 152 12.90 -1.16 31.08
N VAL A 153 11.96 -0.26 30.78
CA VAL A 153 10.90 0.16 31.70
C VAL A 153 9.93 -1.00 31.97
N ALA A 154 9.57 -1.73 30.93
CA ALA A 154 8.65 -2.86 31.03
C ALA A 154 9.22 -4.00 31.87
N GLU A 155 10.49 -4.36 31.70
CA GLU A 155 11.14 -5.41 32.48
C GLU A 155 11.30 -4.99 33.94
N LYS A 156 11.74 -3.75 34.19
CA LYS A 156 11.92 -3.20 35.55
C LYS A 156 10.63 -3.24 36.36
N HIS A 157 9.49 -2.91 35.73
CA HIS A 157 8.18 -2.82 36.39
C HIS A 157 7.24 -3.98 36.05
N LYS A 158 7.73 -5.03 35.37
CA LYS A 158 6.95 -6.20 34.91
C LYS A 158 5.69 -5.82 34.12
N LEU A 159 5.78 -4.76 33.29
CA LEU A 159 4.66 -4.28 32.49
C LEU A 159 4.35 -5.25 31.34
N LYS A 160 3.06 -5.43 31.04
CA LYS A 160 2.58 -6.19 29.89
C LYS A 160 1.76 -5.26 29.01
N PHE A 161 2.13 -5.15 27.74
CA PHE A 161 1.40 -4.36 26.76
C PHE A 161 0.62 -5.26 25.79
N GLU A 162 -0.57 -4.81 25.39
CA GLU A 162 -1.39 -5.46 24.38
C GLU A 162 -1.31 -4.69 23.05
N GLN A 163 -1.67 -5.36 21.94
CA GLN A 163 -1.81 -4.73 20.61
C GLN A 163 -0.60 -3.88 20.17
N LYS A 164 0.61 -4.40 20.42
CA LYS A 164 1.86 -3.71 20.13
C LYS A 164 2.06 -3.59 18.62
N LYS A 165 2.55 -2.44 18.16
CA LYS A 165 3.02 -2.21 16.79
C LYS A 165 4.27 -1.34 16.88
N ILE A 166 5.27 -1.65 16.06
CA ILE A 166 6.50 -0.86 15.95
C ILE A 166 6.79 -0.61 14.46
N TYR A 167 7.29 0.59 14.15
CA TYR A 167 7.79 0.95 12.83
C TYR A 167 9.13 1.66 13.01
N VAL A 168 10.20 1.01 12.56
CA VAL A 168 11.56 1.57 12.62
C VAL A 168 11.74 2.48 11.41
N ILE A 169 12.01 3.76 11.68
CA ILE A 169 12.29 4.78 10.66
C ILE A 169 13.78 4.72 10.29
N SER A 170 14.66 4.60 11.28
CA SER A 170 16.11 4.42 11.08
C SER A 170 16.72 3.62 12.23
N GLU A 171 17.73 2.81 11.94
CA GLU A 171 18.47 2.03 12.93
C GLU A 171 19.89 1.77 12.41
N PHE A 172 20.86 2.55 12.89
CA PHE A 172 22.28 2.29 12.61
C PHE A 172 23.19 2.76 13.76
N ILE A 173 23.38 4.07 13.88
CA ILE A 173 24.06 4.72 15.03
C ILE A 173 22.98 5.32 15.92
N ASP A 174 22.13 6.15 15.31
CA ASP A 174 20.89 6.60 15.92
C ASP A 174 19.77 5.58 15.66
N SER A 175 18.80 5.53 16.56
CA SER A 175 17.56 4.79 16.34
C SER A 175 16.36 5.75 16.37
N GLU A 176 15.47 5.61 15.40
CA GLU A 176 14.22 6.36 15.33
C GLU A 176 13.09 5.37 15.05
N CYS A 177 12.07 5.35 15.91
CA CYS A 177 10.93 4.47 15.73
C CYS A 177 9.62 5.07 16.21
N LEU A 178 8.54 4.53 15.66
CA LEU A 178 7.18 4.76 16.07
C LEU A 178 6.67 3.52 16.77
N TRP A 179 6.05 3.68 17.93
CA TRP A 179 5.53 2.59 18.72
C TRP A 179 4.09 2.88 19.14
N CYS A 180 3.23 1.88 19.03
CA CYS A 180 1.84 1.95 19.47
C CYS A 180 1.52 0.73 20.32
N ALA A 181 0.84 0.92 21.44
CA ALA A 181 0.36 -0.17 22.26
C ALA A 181 -0.87 0.24 23.07
N LYS A 182 -1.64 -0.75 23.51
CA LYS A 182 -2.69 -0.54 24.50
C LYS A 182 -2.08 -0.62 25.90
N VAL A 183 -2.26 0.44 26.67
CA VAL A 183 -1.70 0.62 28.02
C VAL A 183 -2.79 1.08 29.00
N SER A 184 -2.66 0.74 30.28
CA SER A 184 -3.49 1.31 31.34
C SER A 184 -2.98 2.69 31.78
N GLY A 185 -3.81 3.46 32.48
CA GLY A 185 -3.38 4.74 33.07
C GLY A 185 -2.20 4.59 34.04
N GLU A 186 -2.20 3.54 34.86
CA GLU A 186 -1.08 3.22 35.76
C GLU A 186 0.21 2.90 34.99
N GLN A 187 0.11 2.13 33.90
CA GLN A 187 1.26 1.84 33.04
C GLN A 187 1.81 3.10 32.37
N LEU A 188 0.93 4.01 31.94
CA LEU A 188 1.31 5.30 31.39
C LEU A 188 2.09 6.13 32.42
N GLU A 189 1.59 6.23 33.65
CA GLU A 189 2.26 6.98 34.73
C GLU A 189 3.68 6.44 35.00
N ILE A 190 3.85 5.11 34.99
CA ILE A 190 5.16 4.47 35.13
C ILE A 190 6.08 4.86 33.95
N ILE A 191 5.58 4.78 32.71
CA ILE A 191 6.34 5.14 31.51
C ILE A 191 6.77 6.61 31.57
N VAL A 192 5.84 7.52 31.85
CA VAL A 192 6.09 8.97 31.95
C VAL A 192 7.15 9.26 33.00
N ARG A 193 7.04 8.66 34.20
CA ARG A 193 7.99 8.86 35.30
C ARG A 193 9.38 8.33 34.99
N GLU A 194 9.48 7.09 34.49
CA GLU A 194 10.78 6.45 34.22
C GLU A 194 11.53 7.10 33.07
N LEU A 195 10.80 7.58 32.06
CA LEU A 195 11.38 8.30 30.93
C LEU A 195 11.51 9.81 31.17
N LYS A 196 11.17 10.29 32.37
CA LYS A 196 11.21 11.70 32.77
C LYS A 196 10.51 12.61 31.75
N LEU A 197 9.34 12.19 31.27
CA LEU A 197 8.55 12.97 30.33
C LEU A 197 7.78 14.06 31.07
N SER A 198 7.74 15.24 30.47
CA SER A 198 7.00 16.40 30.94
C SER A 198 5.70 16.52 30.16
N GLY A 199 4.61 16.89 30.84
CA GLY A 199 3.31 17.09 30.18
C GLY A 199 3.35 18.27 29.21
N VAL A 200 2.70 18.13 28.05
CA VAL A 200 2.51 19.23 27.11
C VAL A 200 1.23 19.98 27.51
N GLU A 201 1.32 21.29 27.76
CA GLU A 201 0.22 22.12 28.29
C GLU A 201 -1.07 22.05 27.48
N SER A 202 -0.94 21.89 26.16
CA SER A 202 -2.06 21.77 25.23
C SER A 202 -1.74 20.75 24.16
N ILE A 203 -2.75 20.02 23.70
CA ILE A 203 -2.62 19.12 22.54
C ILE A 203 -2.13 19.86 21.28
N GLN A 204 -2.36 21.18 21.21
CA GLN A 204 -1.85 22.04 20.13
C GLN A 204 -0.31 22.18 20.16
N GLY A 205 0.33 21.87 21.29
CA GLY A 205 1.78 21.79 21.41
C GLY A 205 2.37 20.55 20.75
N VAL A 206 1.54 19.55 20.41
CA VAL A 206 1.98 18.41 19.61
C VAL A 206 2.01 18.82 18.14
N PRO A 207 3.17 18.72 17.47
CA PRO A 207 3.33 19.19 16.11
C PRO A 207 2.55 18.34 15.12
N ALA A 208 2.04 18.98 14.04
CA ALA A 208 1.31 18.30 12.97
C ALA A 208 2.10 17.11 12.39
N ALA A 209 3.43 17.25 12.30
CA ALA A 209 4.32 16.18 11.85
C ALA A 209 4.15 14.88 12.65
N PHE A 210 3.90 14.95 13.97
CA PHE A 210 3.62 13.77 14.79
C PHE A 210 2.33 13.08 14.34
N TYR A 211 1.29 13.81 13.94
CA TYR A 211 0.02 13.19 13.54
C TYR A 211 0.02 12.65 12.11
N ASP A 212 0.83 13.24 11.23
CA ASP A 212 0.83 12.95 9.80
C ASP A 212 1.91 11.92 9.41
N MET A 213 2.54 11.27 10.38
CA MET A 213 3.54 10.22 10.13
C MET A 213 2.91 8.99 9.49
N GLN A 214 3.68 8.35 8.62
CA GLN A 214 3.46 6.95 8.25
C GLN A 214 3.92 6.07 9.42
N PRO A 215 3.34 4.88 9.66
CA PRO A 215 2.52 4.05 8.75
C PRO A 215 1.00 4.20 8.91
N TYR A 216 0.22 3.48 8.11
CA TYR A 216 -1.26 3.55 8.08
C TYR A 216 -1.99 3.34 9.42
N TRP A 217 -1.38 2.63 10.38
CA TRP A 217 -1.94 2.40 11.71
C TRP A 217 -1.62 3.53 12.69
N TRP A 218 -0.71 4.44 12.31
CA TRP A 218 -0.38 5.64 13.06
C TRP A 218 -1.51 6.65 12.90
N LYS A 219 -2.48 6.57 13.81
CA LYS A 219 -3.64 7.46 13.85
C LYS A 219 -3.87 8.01 15.25
N PRO A 220 -2.92 8.79 15.81
CA PRO A 220 -3.11 9.36 17.14
C PRO A 220 -4.36 10.25 17.16
N SER A 221 -5.15 10.15 18.24
CA SER A 221 -6.34 10.98 18.42
C SER A 221 -5.94 12.45 18.61
N ARG A 222 -6.77 13.36 18.10
CA ARG A 222 -6.64 14.82 18.28
C ARG A 222 -7.69 15.38 19.27
N GLY A 223 -8.33 14.51 20.05
CA GLY A 223 -9.42 14.88 20.96
C GLY A 223 -8.93 15.73 22.14
N PHE A 224 -9.44 16.96 22.26
CA PHE A 224 -8.97 17.92 23.27
C PHE A 224 -9.14 17.44 24.74
N PHE A 225 -10.19 16.68 25.02
CA PHE A 225 -10.52 16.23 26.39
C PHE A 225 -10.14 14.78 26.69
N SER A 226 -9.74 14.01 25.69
CA SER A 226 -9.43 12.58 25.87
C SER A 226 -8.00 12.23 25.54
N VAL A 227 -7.16 13.21 25.20
CA VAL A 227 -5.77 12.96 24.81
C VAL A 227 -4.83 13.67 25.75
N LEU A 228 -3.93 12.91 26.35
CA LEU A 228 -2.79 13.41 27.12
C LEU A 228 -1.55 13.37 26.22
N ALA A 229 -0.69 14.37 26.31
CA ALA A 229 0.56 14.42 25.57
C ALA A 229 1.72 14.68 26.52
N TYR A 230 2.82 13.96 26.31
CA TYR A 230 4.04 14.11 27.09
C TYR A 230 5.25 14.09 26.16
N THR A 231 6.32 14.79 26.55
CA THR A 231 7.55 14.79 25.79
C THR A 231 8.76 15.01 26.70
N THR A 232 9.93 14.58 26.26
CA THR A 232 11.21 15.05 26.81
C THR A 232 11.33 16.56 26.62
N ASP A 233 12.09 17.24 27.49
CA ASP A 233 12.20 18.71 27.52
C ASP A 233 12.45 19.35 26.14
N TYR A 234 13.18 18.65 25.26
CA TYR A 234 13.33 18.99 23.86
C TYR A 234 13.09 17.76 22.97
N PHE A 235 12.27 17.93 21.92
CA PHE A 235 12.04 16.90 20.89
C PHE A 235 12.41 17.42 19.49
N PRO A 236 13.44 16.88 18.84
CA PRO A 236 13.94 17.37 17.56
C PRO A 236 13.07 16.88 16.39
N LEU A 237 12.22 17.75 15.83
CA LEU A 237 11.25 17.34 14.81
C LEU A 237 11.86 17.08 13.44
N LYS A 238 12.75 17.95 12.98
CA LYS A 238 13.29 17.95 11.61
C LYS A 238 14.78 17.62 11.53
N THR A 239 15.44 17.58 12.67
CA THR A 239 16.87 17.34 12.80
C THR A 239 17.09 16.07 13.60
N ARG A 240 18.32 15.55 13.57
CA ARG A 240 18.76 14.48 14.48
C ARG A 240 18.48 14.86 15.94
N GLY A 241 18.92 16.05 16.34
CA GLY A 241 18.89 16.49 17.75
C GLY A 241 20.27 16.39 18.38
N GLN A 242 20.32 16.60 19.69
CA GLN A 242 21.52 16.33 20.50
C GLN A 242 21.61 14.83 20.78
N ASP A 243 22.76 14.37 21.27
CA ASP A 243 22.91 12.98 21.71
C ASP A 243 22.02 12.73 22.94
N GLY A 244 21.44 11.53 22.99
CA GLY A 244 20.52 11.10 24.03
C GLY A 244 19.12 10.74 23.52
N LEU A 245 18.26 10.50 24.51
CA LEU A 245 16.89 10.02 24.30
C LEU A 245 15.90 11.18 24.16
N HIS A 246 15.16 11.19 23.06
CA HIS A 246 14.03 12.08 22.83
C HIS A 246 12.76 11.28 22.61
N VAL A 247 11.72 11.59 23.38
CA VAL A 247 10.45 10.87 23.32
C VAL A 247 9.31 11.87 23.25
N MET A 248 8.35 11.61 22.38
CA MET A 248 7.08 12.30 22.32
C MET A 248 5.97 11.25 22.32
N ILE A 249 5.01 11.37 23.22
CA ILE A 249 3.89 10.44 23.31
C ILE A 249 2.55 11.18 23.33
N THR A 250 1.53 10.51 22.79
CA THR A 250 0.12 10.85 22.99
C THR A 250 -0.64 9.62 23.48
N TYR A 251 -1.47 9.80 24.49
CA TYR A 251 -2.29 8.74 25.07
C TYR A 251 -3.77 9.12 25.00
N ASP A 252 -4.57 8.28 24.33
CA ASP A 252 -6.02 8.45 24.29
C ASP A 252 -6.69 7.70 25.46
N THR A 253 -7.21 8.44 26.42
CA THR A 253 -7.81 7.92 27.65
C THR A 253 -9.06 7.07 27.41
N LYS A 254 -9.73 7.22 26.25
CA LYS A 254 -10.93 6.43 25.91
C LYS A 254 -10.58 5.06 25.34
N SER A 255 -9.58 5.00 24.46
CA SER A 255 -9.17 3.75 23.81
C SER A 255 -8.07 3.01 24.56
N GLY A 256 -7.35 3.71 25.45
CA GLY A 256 -6.15 3.21 26.12
C GLY A 256 -4.97 3.06 25.17
N LEU A 257 -5.00 3.68 24.00
CA LEU A 257 -3.91 3.60 23.01
C LEU A 257 -2.88 4.68 23.28
N LEU A 258 -1.63 4.24 23.42
CA LEU A 258 -0.44 5.06 23.50
C LEU A 258 0.27 5.03 22.15
N TYR A 259 0.56 6.21 21.60
CA TYR A 259 1.40 6.41 20.42
C TYR A 259 2.67 7.11 20.88
N ALA A 260 3.84 6.58 20.52
CA ALA A 260 5.14 7.09 20.91
C ALA A 260 6.07 7.25 19.70
N TRP A 261 6.64 8.44 19.53
CA TRP A 261 7.74 8.70 18.60
C TRP A 261 9.01 8.82 19.43
N ILE A 262 9.95 7.89 19.19
CA ILE A 262 11.15 7.70 19.99
C ILE A 262 12.37 7.91 19.08
N LYS A 263 13.29 8.76 19.51
CA LYS A 263 14.62 8.94 18.92
C LYS A 263 15.67 8.71 20.00
N ASP A 264 16.61 7.83 19.75
CA ASP A 264 17.76 7.57 20.62
C ASP A 264 19.02 7.85 19.79
N ASN A 265 19.62 9.01 20.02
CA ASN A 265 20.78 9.49 19.27
C ASN A 265 22.06 9.15 20.03
N PHE A 266 23.03 8.55 19.35
CA PHE A 266 24.28 8.08 19.95
C PHE A 266 25.52 8.74 19.34
#